data_AF-K1TI41-F1
#
_entry.id   AF-K1TI41-F1
#
_cell.length_a   1.000
_cell.length_b   1.000
_cell.length_c   1.000
_cell.angle_alpha   90.00
_cell.angle_beta   90.00
_cell.angle_gamma   90.00
#
_symmetry.space_group_name_H-M   'P 1'
#
loop_
_entity.id
_entity.type
_entity.pdbx_description
1 polymer ?
#
loop_
_entity_poly.entity_id
_entity_poly.type
_entity_poly.pdbx_seq_one_letter_code
_entity_poly.pdbx_strand_id
1 'polypeptide(L)'
;MKFPNLKAWWRGLFRKRRFNMLNATDNSEEWHIHLSPASIFAGAVAVVLTLFILILSLVAYSPILEFLPGYRTEADRSRENLIQNIIRLDSMERMMNDMLTYNENIGLIMEGKTPVARTLPASDSLRTSNKVLVMPSPEDSILRAQMEGDGPYSLAGDEGSSRRKVRESIQLMTPIEGIITEGFDIAAGRFGVKIAAAAGDRVAAVDGGTVVQSLWTPENGYTVILQHAQNLL
;
A
#
# COMPACT_ATOMS: atom_id res chain seq x y z
N MET A 1 -21.95 -23.01 66.64
CA MET A 1 -20.67 -22.80 65.93
C MET A 1 -19.97 -21.59 66.54
N LYS A 2 -18.84 -21.78 67.24
CA LYS A 2 -18.06 -20.67 67.82
C LYS A 2 -17.20 -20.06 66.72
N PHE A 3 -17.44 -18.79 66.36
CA PHE A 3 -16.57 -18.04 65.46
C PHE A 3 -15.16 -17.97 66.09
N PRO A 4 -14.10 -18.43 65.41
CA PRO A 4 -12.76 -18.27 65.95
C PRO A 4 -12.43 -16.78 66.00
N ASN A 5 -12.03 -16.30 67.17
CA ASN A 5 -11.61 -14.92 67.41
C ASN A 5 -10.45 -14.53 66.49
N LEU A 6 -10.76 -13.90 65.35
CA LEU A 6 -9.80 -13.43 64.34
C LEU A 6 -8.63 -12.63 64.95
N LYS A 7 -8.92 -11.87 66.01
CA LYS A 7 -7.97 -11.04 66.76
C LYS A 7 -6.92 -11.85 67.55
N ALA A 8 -7.22 -13.09 67.94
CA ALA A 8 -6.26 -13.98 68.60
C ALA A 8 -5.33 -14.66 67.59
N TRP A 9 -5.87 -15.05 66.43
CA TRP A 9 -5.10 -15.63 65.32
C TRP A 9 -4.12 -14.61 64.72
N TRP A 10 -4.56 -13.37 64.50
CA TRP A 10 -3.70 -12.26 64.08
C TRP A 10 -2.52 -12.03 65.04
N ARG A 11 -2.76 -12.02 66.36
CA ARG A 11 -1.68 -11.89 67.35
C ARG A 11 -0.71 -13.07 67.34
N GLY A 12 -1.16 -14.26 66.94
CA GLY A 12 -0.31 -15.44 66.78
C GLY A 12 0.70 -15.34 65.63
N LEU A 13 0.34 -14.63 64.56
CA LEU A 13 1.21 -14.41 63.39
C LEU A 13 2.34 -13.40 63.66
N PHE A 14 2.13 -12.43 64.56
CA PHE A 14 3.13 -11.43 64.94
C PHE A 14 4.05 -11.88 66.09
N ARG A 15 3.83 -13.06 66.67
CA ARG A 15 4.69 -13.60 67.74
C ARG A 15 6.00 -14.10 67.13
N LYS A 16 7.11 -13.47 67.53
CA LYS A 16 8.48 -13.92 67.22
C LYS A 16 8.66 -15.34 67.76
N ARG A 17 8.97 -16.31 66.89
CA ARG A 17 9.32 -17.67 67.30
C ARG A 17 10.82 -17.85 67.09
N ARG A 18 11.51 -18.41 68.09
CA ARG A 18 12.93 -18.75 67.99
C ARG A 18 13.01 -20.07 67.25
N PHE A 19 13.55 -20.06 66.04
CA PHE A 19 13.91 -21.27 65.34
C PHE A 19 15.39 -21.55 65.63
N ASN A 20 15.70 -22.78 66.00
CA ASN A 20 17.02 -23.19 66.44
C ASN A 20 17.43 -24.40 65.62
N MET A 21 18.62 -24.37 65.02
CA MET A 21 19.17 -25.50 64.28
C MET A 21 20.23 -26.16 65.17
N LEU A 22 19.87 -27.32 65.72
CA LEU A 22 20.75 -28.12 66.57
C LEU A 22 21.60 -29.04 65.69
N ASN A 23 22.90 -29.11 65.97
CA ASN A 23 23.80 -30.05 65.31
C ASN A 23 23.47 -31.48 65.79
N ALA A 24 23.23 -32.41 64.87
CA ALA A 24 22.66 -33.73 65.17
C ALA A 24 23.55 -34.63 66.06
N THR A 25 24.84 -34.28 66.21
CA THR A 25 25.83 -35.14 66.87
C THR A 25 26.27 -34.63 68.25
N ASP A 26 26.26 -33.32 68.50
CA ASP A 26 26.83 -32.72 69.74
C ASP A 26 25.83 -31.83 70.51
N ASN A 27 24.58 -31.72 70.02
CA ASN A 27 23.49 -30.97 70.65
C ASN A 27 23.87 -29.52 71.06
N SER A 28 24.85 -28.92 70.38
CA SER A 28 25.30 -27.54 70.56
C SER A 28 24.54 -26.62 69.59
N GLU A 29 24.09 -25.47 70.10
CA GLU A 29 23.35 -24.46 69.32
C GLU A 29 24.33 -23.61 68.50
N GLU A 30 24.49 -23.90 67.20
CA GLU A 30 25.41 -23.13 66.35
C GLU A 30 24.74 -21.89 65.71
N TRP A 31 23.41 -21.87 65.56
CA TRP A 31 22.73 -20.76 64.89
C TRP A 31 21.28 -20.57 65.32
N HIS A 32 20.89 -19.32 65.61
CA HIS A 32 19.51 -18.96 65.91
C HIS A 32 19.10 -17.69 65.15
N ILE A 33 17.92 -17.70 64.53
CA ILE A 33 17.26 -16.48 64.04
C ILE A 33 15.87 -16.36 64.66
N HIS A 34 15.49 -15.14 65.02
CA HIS A 34 14.12 -14.79 65.36
C HIS A 34 13.30 -14.53 64.08
N LEU A 35 12.56 -15.52 63.60
CA LEU A 35 11.60 -15.35 62.51
C LEU A 35 10.17 -15.28 63.08
N SER A 36 9.42 -14.28 62.63
CA SER A 36 7.98 -14.20 62.86
C SER A 36 7.27 -14.73 61.61
N PRO A 37 6.17 -15.51 61.71
CA PRO A 37 5.37 -15.86 60.54
C PRO A 37 4.96 -14.64 59.71
N ALA A 38 4.73 -13.50 60.37
CA ALA A 38 4.46 -12.23 59.71
C ALA A 38 5.65 -11.67 58.91
N SER A 39 6.91 -11.88 59.34
CA SER A 39 8.08 -11.38 58.60
C SER A 39 8.37 -12.21 57.35
N ILE A 40 8.10 -13.51 57.38
CA ILE A 40 8.16 -14.38 56.19
C ILE A 40 7.11 -13.95 55.16
N PHE A 41 5.88 -13.71 55.62
CA PHE A 41 4.80 -13.24 54.76
C PHE A 41 5.09 -11.84 54.19
N ALA A 42 5.60 -10.92 55.01
CA ALA A 42 6.02 -9.60 54.58
C ALA A 42 7.16 -9.66 53.55
N GLY A 43 8.13 -10.57 53.73
CA GLY A 43 9.20 -10.82 52.76
C GLY A 43 8.66 -11.35 51.43
N ALA A 44 7.73 -12.31 51.46
CA ALA A 44 7.09 -12.83 50.25
C ALA A 44 6.31 -11.74 49.49
N VAL A 45 5.54 -10.93 50.21
CA VAL A 45 4.83 -9.78 49.63
C VAL A 45 5.81 -8.77 49.06
N ALA A 46 6.92 -8.47 49.75
CA ALA A 46 7.94 -7.56 49.26
C ALA A 46 8.57 -8.09 47.96
N VAL A 47 8.91 -9.37 47.87
CA VAL A 47 9.46 -9.98 46.64
C VAL A 47 8.45 -9.89 45.49
N VAL A 48 7.19 -10.23 45.73
CA VAL A 48 6.14 -10.12 44.70
C VAL A 48 5.97 -8.67 44.24
N LEU A 49 5.99 -7.72 45.17
CA LEU A 49 5.83 -6.29 44.87
C LEU A 49 7.05 -5.76 44.10
N THR A 50 8.26 -6.13 44.49
CA THR A 50 9.48 -5.80 43.74
C THR A 50 9.43 -6.38 42.33
N LEU A 51 9.02 -7.63 42.18
CA LEU A 51 8.91 -8.29 40.87
C LEU A 51 7.80 -7.64 40.01
N PHE A 52 6.70 -7.23 40.61
CA PHE A 52 5.64 -6.47 39.95
C PHE A 52 6.12 -5.10 39.44
N ILE A 53 6.85 -4.33 40.26
CA ILE A 53 7.45 -3.06 39.85
C ILE A 53 8.45 -3.29 38.72
N LEU A 54 9.27 -4.34 38.81
CA LEU A 54 10.26 -4.67 37.77
C LEU A 54 9.58 -5.01 36.44
N ILE A 55 8.52 -5.83 36.46
CA ILE A 55 7.72 -6.13 35.26
C ILE A 55 7.08 -4.87 34.69
N LEU A 56 6.47 -4.02 35.53
CA LEU A 56 5.88 -2.76 35.06
C LEU A 56 6.92 -1.84 34.41
N SER A 57 8.10 -1.72 35.02
CA SER A 57 9.22 -0.95 34.45
C SER A 57 9.65 -1.55 33.10
N LEU A 58 9.80 -2.87 33.03
CA LEU A 58 10.19 -3.54 31.80
C LEU A 58 9.13 -3.34 30.69
N VAL A 59 7.84 -3.41 31.00
CA VAL A 59 6.77 -3.15 30.02
C VAL A 59 6.70 -1.68 29.61
N ALA A 60 6.99 -0.74 30.52
CA ALA A 60 7.00 0.69 30.21
C ALA A 60 8.19 1.10 29.33
N TYR A 61 9.36 0.47 29.52
CA TYR A 61 10.59 0.81 28.80
C TYR A 61 10.94 -0.17 27.66
N SER A 62 10.27 -1.32 27.56
CA SER A 62 10.43 -2.26 26.45
C SER A 62 9.13 -2.43 25.66
N PRO A 63 9.17 -2.31 24.32
CA PRO A 63 8.01 -2.40 23.46
C PRO A 63 7.57 -3.85 23.20
N ILE A 64 7.43 -4.68 24.24
CA ILE A 64 6.98 -6.08 24.08
C ILE A 64 5.57 -6.15 23.47
N LEU A 65 4.73 -5.15 23.73
CA LEU A 65 3.37 -5.04 23.19
C LEU A 65 3.35 -4.64 21.70
N GLU A 66 4.43 -4.02 21.19
CA GLU A 66 4.53 -3.59 19.78
C GLU A 66 4.88 -4.75 18.84
N PHE A 67 5.43 -5.86 19.37
CA PHE A 67 5.75 -7.07 18.59
C PHE A 67 4.55 -7.97 18.32
N LEU A 68 3.41 -7.74 18.96
CA LEU A 68 2.17 -8.47 18.71
C LEU A 68 1.37 -7.75 17.60
N PRO A 69 1.33 -8.29 16.36
CA PRO A 69 0.54 -7.69 15.30
C PRO A 69 -0.95 -7.72 15.68
N GLY A 70 -1.50 -6.56 16.07
CA GLY A 70 -2.90 -6.42 16.46
C GLY A 70 -3.15 -5.50 17.66
N TYR A 71 -2.16 -5.29 18.53
CA TYR A 71 -2.27 -4.34 19.66
C TYR A 71 -1.80 -2.95 19.22
N ARG A 72 -2.66 -2.25 18.46
CA ARG A 72 -2.44 -0.83 18.11
C ARG A 72 -2.55 0.00 19.38
N THR A 73 -1.42 0.34 19.99
CA THR A 73 -1.39 1.31 21.10
C THR A 73 -1.88 2.66 20.58
N GLU A 74 -2.52 3.48 21.43
CA GLU A 74 -3.02 4.79 21.00
C GLU A 74 -1.91 5.74 20.52
N ALA A 75 -0.67 5.47 20.94
CA ALA A 75 0.53 6.15 20.48
C ALA A 75 0.82 5.92 18.98
N ASP A 76 0.51 4.75 18.43
CA ASP A 76 0.73 4.47 17.00
C ASP A 76 -0.35 5.10 16.13
N ARG A 77 -1.60 5.18 16.61
CA ARG A 77 -2.66 5.90 15.90
C ARG A 77 -2.38 7.39 15.82
N SER A 78 -1.87 7.99 16.90
CA SER A 78 -1.50 9.41 16.88
C SER A 78 -0.31 9.67 15.96
N ARG A 79 0.69 8.77 15.92
CA ARG A 79 1.82 8.84 14.97
C ARG A 79 1.37 8.75 13.51
N GLU A 80 0.50 7.79 13.19
CA GLU A 80 -0.02 7.64 11.82
C GLU A 80 -0.81 8.90 11.40
N ASN A 81 -1.68 9.40 12.27
CA ASN A 81 -2.43 10.62 12.00
C ASN A 81 -1.52 11.85 11.83
N LEU A 82 -0.44 11.94 12.62
CA LEU A 82 0.56 13.01 12.48
C LEU A 82 1.28 12.92 11.12
N ILE A 83 1.70 11.71 10.70
CA ILE A 83 2.35 11.51 9.41
C ILE A 83 1.41 11.88 8.26
N GLN A 84 0.17 11.43 8.30
CA GLN A 84 -0.84 11.77 7.29
C GLN A 84 -1.10 13.29 7.24
N ASN A 85 -1.15 13.95 8.39
CA ASN A 85 -1.32 15.39 8.45
C ASN A 85 -0.10 16.14 7.89
N ILE A 86 1.12 15.67 8.15
CA ILE A 86 2.34 16.28 7.59
C ILE A 86 2.33 16.18 6.06
N ILE A 87 2.01 15.01 5.49
CA ILE A 87 1.93 14.82 4.03
C ILE A 87 0.86 15.71 3.41
N ARG A 88 -0.30 15.82 4.09
CA ARG A 88 -1.39 16.68 3.66
C ARG A 88 -0.99 18.15 3.68
N LEU A 89 -0.29 18.60 4.73
CA LEU A 89 0.19 19.97 4.85
C LEU A 89 1.23 20.30 3.77
N ASP A 90 2.20 19.42 3.52
CA ASP A 90 3.19 19.58 2.44
C ASP A 90 2.52 19.70 1.05
N SER A 91 1.52 18.86 0.80
CA SER A 91 0.73 18.92 -0.44
C SER A 91 -0.05 20.23 -0.58
N MET A 92 -0.65 20.71 0.53
CA MET A 92 -1.39 21.98 0.55
C MET A 92 -0.45 23.18 0.36
N GLU A 93 0.75 23.13 0.95
CA GLU A 93 1.77 24.16 0.77
C GLU A 93 2.22 24.25 -0.69
N ARG A 94 2.51 23.10 -1.32
CA ARG A 94 2.85 23.06 -2.76
C ARG A 94 1.73 23.66 -3.61
N MET A 95 0.50 23.21 -3.43
CA MET A 95 -0.63 23.71 -4.21
C MET A 95 -0.87 25.21 -4.01
N MET A 96 -0.66 25.71 -2.79
CA MET A 96 -0.78 27.14 -2.50
C MET A 96 0.32 27.95 -3.18
N ASN A 97 1.57 27.47 -3.17
CA ASN A 97 2.68 28.11 -3.87
C ASN A 97 2.47 28.13 -5.39
N ASP A 98 1.93 27.05 -5.96
CA ASP A 98 1.57 26.99 -7.37
C ASP A 98 0.46 27.99 -7.70
N MET A 99 -0.55 28.11 -6.83
CA MET A 99 -1.66 29.06 -6.98
C MET A 99 -1.21 30.51 -6.85
N LEU A 100 -0.29 30.81 -5.94
CA LEU A 100 0.32 32.14 -5.80
C LEU A 100 1.09 32.51 -7.07
N THR A 101 1.94 31.59 -7.55
CA THR A 101 2.71 31.77 -8.78
C THR A 101 1.78 31.95 -9.99
N TYR A 102 0.71 31.18 -10.07
CA TYR A 102 -0.29 31.31 -11.13
C TYR A 102 -0.96 32.69 -11.11
N ASN A 103 -1.46 33.13 -9.94
CA ASN A 103 -2.11 34.44 -9.80
C ASN A 103 -1.15 35.60 -10.11
N GLU A 104 0.11 35.50 -9.70
CA GLU A 104 1.14 36.48 -10.04
C GLU A 104 1.35 36.56 -11.56
N ASN A 105 1.46 35.40 -12.24
CA ASN A 105 1.59 35.35 -13.69
C ASN A 105 0.37 35.95 -14.41
N ILE A 106 -0.84 35.68 -13.92
CA ILE A 106 -2.07 36.29 -14.47
C ILE A 106 -2.06 37.82 -14.28
N GLY A 107 -1.67 38.30 -13.09
CA GLY A 107 -1.52 39.74 -12.82
C GLY A 107 -0.53 40.40 -13.78
N LEU A 108 0.63 39.79 -14.02
CA LEU A 108 1.63 40.27 -14.97
C LEU A 108 1.08 40.34 -16.40
N ILE A 109 0.32 39.33 -16.84
CA ILE A 109 -0.32 39.32 -18.16
C ILE A 109 -1.36 40.45 -18.28
N MET A 110 -2.16 40.68 -17.22
CA MET A 110 -3.13 41.77 -17.18
C MET A 110 -2.47 43.16 -17.23
N GLU A 111 -1.27 43.29 -16.68
CA GLU A 111 -0.43 44.51 -16.78
C GLU A 111 0.28 44.66 -18.14
N GLY A 112 0.11 43.71 -19.07
CA GLY A 112 0.76 43.72 -20.37
C GLY A 112 2.24 43.31 -20.33
N LYS A 113 2.71 42.74 -19.21
CA LYS A 113 4.07 42.21 -19.05
C LYS A 113 4.09 40.71 -19.39
N THR A 114 5.18 40.22 -19.96
CA THR A 114 5.34 38.78 -20.19
C THR A 114 5.90 38.12 -18.93
N PRO A 115 5.22 37.12 -18.33
CA PRO A 115 5.73 36.45 -17.16
C PRO A 115 7.02 35.69 -17.50
N VAL A 116 7.97 35.68 -16.56
CA VAL A 116 9.20 34.90 -16.70
C VAL A 116 8.82 33.43 -16.56
N ALA A 117 8.59 32.76 -17.70
CA ALA A 117 8.47 31.32 -17.73
C ALA A 117 9.77 30.75 -17.19
N ARG A 118 9.76 30.26 -15.94
CA ARG A 118 10.85 29.45 -15.42
C ARG A 118 10.90 28.24 -16.36
N THR A 119 11.87 28.22 -17.26
CA THR A 119 12.16 27.09 -18.12
C THR A 119 12.69 25.99 -17.23
N LEU A 120 11.78 25.30 -16.54
CA LEU A 120 12.05 23.94 -16.12
C LEU A 120 12.35 23.22 -17.43
N PRO A 121 13.58 22.72 -17.67
CA PRO A 121 13.80 21.85 -18.80
C PRO A 121 12.77 20.74 -18.61
N ALA A 122 11.80 20.66 -19.53
CA ALA A 122 10.98 19.48 -19.65
C ALA A 122 11.98 18.33 -19.61
N SER A 123 11.92 17.55 -18.53
CA SER A 123 12.71 16.34 -18.36
C SER A 123 12.10 15.32 -19.30
N ASP A 124 12.17 15.65 -20.57
CA ASP A 124 11.85 14.82 -21.69
C ASP A 124 13.08 13.93 -21.84
N SER A 125 12.93 12.67 -21.45
CA SER A 125 13.93 11.62 -21.57
C SER A 125 14.40 11.39 -23.02
N LEU A 126 13.79 12.09 -23.99
CA LEU A 126 14.09 12.02 -25.41
C LEU A 126 14.97 13.15 -25.94
N ARG A 127 15.58 13.99 -25.09
CA ARG A 127 16.55 14.98 -25.58
C ARG A 127 17.81 14.30 -26.10
N THR A 128 17.78 13.97 -27.39
CA THR A 128 18.92 13.74 -28.28
C THR A 128 19.71 15.05 -28.49
N SER A 129 20.13 15.70 -27.41
CA SER A 129 20.95 16.90 -27.46
C SER A 129 22.43 16.51 -27.52
N ASN A 130 22.82 15.78 -28.56
CA ASN A 130 24.13 15.86 -29.21
C ASN A 130 24.15 15.00 -30.48
N LYS A 131 23.28 15.27 -31.45
CA LYS A 131 23.42 14.66 -32.79
C LYS A 131 24.57 15.38 -33.51
N VAL A 132 25.81 15.02 -33.16
CA VAL A 132 27.00 15.41 -33.92
C VAL A 132 26.77 14.90 -35.35
N LEU A 133 26.73 15.82 -36.31
CA LEU A 133 26.65 15.48 -37.73
C LEU A 133 28.00 14.90 -38.16
N VAL A 134 28.19 13.61 -37.91
CA VAL A 134 29.30 12.84 -38.46
C VAL A 134 29.07 12.73 -39.98
N MET A 135 30.07 13.08 -40.79
CA MET A 135 29.99 12.87 -42.23
C MET A 135 29.82 11.36 -42.50
N PRO A 136 28.79 10.94 -43.25
CA PRO A 136 28.56 9.52 -43.53
C PRO A 136 29.79 8.91 -44.21
N SER A 137 30.26 7.78 -43.68
CA SER A 137 31.26 6.97 -44.38
C SER A 137 30.59 6.26 -45.56
N PRO A 138 31.36 5.81 -46.57
CA PRO A 138 30.78 5.05 -47.68
C PRO A 138 30.10 3.76 -47.21
N GLU A 139 30.60 3.13 -46.16
CA GLU A 139 29.99 1.94 -45.54
C GLU A 139 28.66 2.28 -44.85
N ASP A 140 28.60 3.40 -44.12
CA ASP A 140 27.35 3.89 -43.49
C ASP A 140 26.30 4.22 -44.56
N SER A 141 26.72 4.76 -45.70
CA SER A 141 25.83 5.11 -46.80
C SER A 141 25.25 3.85 -47.48
N ILE A 142 26.05 2.80 -47.67
CA ILE A 142 25.59 1.51 -48.21
C ILE A 142 24.63 0.82 -47.25
N LEU A 143 24.97 0.79 -45.95
CA LEU A 143 24.12 0.22 -44.91
C LEU A 143 22.78 0.97 -44.86
N ARG A 144 22.81 2.29 -44.93
CA ARG A 144 21.60 3.13 -44.96
C ARG A 144 20.75 2.85 -46.19
N ALA A 145 21.35 2.76 -47.38
CA ALA A 145 20.61 2.39 -48.60
C ALA A 145 19.98 0.99 -48.49
N GLN A 146 20.63 0.05 -47.80
CA GLN A 146 20.07 -1.28 -47.56
C GLN A 146 18.93 -1.28 -46.52
N MET A 147 19.04 -0.46 -45.47
CA MET A 147 18.03 -0.30 -44.41
C MET A 147 16.86 0.59 -44.86
N GLU A 148 17.05 1.49 -45.82
CA GLU A 148 15.98 2.29 -46.43
C GLU A 148 15.28 1.55 -47.59
N GLY A 149 15.88 0.46 -48.10
CA GLY A 149 15.28 -0.44 -49.09
C GLY A 149 14.35 -1.49 -48.48
N ASP A 150 13.77 -2.35 -49.33
CA ASP A 150 12.67 -3.27 -48.96
C ASP A 150 13.12 -4.59 -48.30
N GLY A 151 14.22 -4.54 -47.53
CA GLY A 151 14.80 -5.71 -46.87
C GLY A 151 14.07 -6.10 -45.58
N PRO A 152 14.33 -7.31 -45.03
CA PRO A 152 13.72 -7.77 -43.77
C PRO A 152 14.06 -6.90 -42.53
N TYR A 153 15.00 -5.97 -42.66
CA TYR A 153 15.41 -5.01 -41.62
C TYR A 153 15.13 -3.55 -42.02
N SER A 154 14.22 -3.32 -42.96
CA SER A 154 13.93 -1.97 -43.45
C SER A 154 13.35 -1.05 -42.36
N LEU A 155 13.81 0.19 -42.31
CA LEU A 155 13.31 1.25 -41.42
C LEU A 155 12.11 1.98 -42.04
N ALA A 156 12.04 2.00 -43.37
CA ALA A 156 10.83 2.32 -44.10
C ALA A 156 9.88 1.12 -43.93
N GLY A 157 9.17 1.11 -42.80
CA GLY A 157 8.24 0.06 -42.48
C GLY A 157 7.25 -0.10 -43.62
N ASP A 158 7.28 -1.27 -44.26
CA ASP A 158 6.29 -1.86 -45.15
C ASP A 158 5.04 -0.97 -45.29
N GLU A 159 5.02 -0.12 -46.31
CA GLU A 159 3.97 0.90 -46.51
C GLU A 159 2.57 0.26 -46.69
N GLY A 160 2.50 -1.07 -46.82
CA GLY A 160 1.27 -1.86 -46.80
C GLY A 160 0.83 -2.41 -45.43
N SER A 161 1.68 -2.35 -44.39
CA SER A 161 1.48 -3.07 -43.12
C SER A 161 0.94 -2.23 -41.95
N SER A 162 0.68 -0.93 -42.13
CA SER A 162 0.21 -0.07 -41.03
C SER A 162 -1.18 -0.48 -40.49
N ARG A 163 -2.10 -0.93 -41.35
CA ARG A 163 -3.42 -1.45 -40.91
C ARG A 163 -3.39 -2.87 -40.37
N ARG A 164 -2.38 -3.68 -40.72
CA ARG A 164 -2.25 -5.07 -40.26
C ARG A 164 -1.54 -5.16 -38.90
N LYS A 165 -0.51 -4.34 -38.67
CA LYS A 165 0.20 -4.27 -37.38
C LYS A 165 -0.63 -3.64 -36.26
N VAL A 166 -1.46 -2.64 -36.55
CA VAL A 166 -2.43 -2.10 -35.55
C VAL A 166 -3.49 -3.13 -35.19
N ARG A 167 -3.89 -3.99 -36.14
CA ARG A 167 -4.79 -5.13 -35.89
C ARG A 167 -4.12 -6.27 -35.13
N GLU A 168 -2.80 -6.48 -35.30
CA GLU A 168 -2.03 -7.44 -34.51
C GLU A 168 -1.77 -6.94 -33.08
N SER A 169 -1.70 -5.63 -32.84
CA SER A 169 -1.51 -5.08 -31.48
C SER A 169 -2.75 -5.11 -30.59
N ILE A 170 -3.94 -5.41 -31.15
CA ILE A 170 -5.20 -5.49 -30.39
C ILE A 170 -5.70 -6.94 -30.51
N GLN A 171 -5.09 -7.82 -29.74
CA GLN A 171 -5.47 -9.23 -29.68
C GLN A 171 -6.65 -9.39 -28.71
N LEU A 172 -7.85 -9.12 -29.20
CA LEU A 172 -9.10 -9.30 -28.45
C LEU A 172 -9.56 -10.76 -28.49
N MET A 173 -10.09 -11.22 -27.37
CA MET A 173 -10.72 -12.53 -27.25
C MET A 173 -12.20 -12.46 -27.68
N THR A 174 -12.71 -13.57 -28.20
CA THR A 174 -14.15 -13.69 -28.50
C THR A 174 -14.93 -13.76 -27.18
N PRO A 175 -15.92 -12.88 -26.96
CA PRO A 175 -16.63 -12.81 -25.68
C PRO A 175 -17.56 -14.00 -25.43
N ILE A 176 -18.06 -14.63 -26.49
CA ILE A 176 -18.94 -15.79 -26.45
C ILE A 176 -18.82 -16.59 -27.75
N GLU A 177 -18.97 -17.91 -27.69
CA GLU A 177 -19.06 -18.76 -28.88
C GLU A 177 -20.50 -18.76 -29.41
N GLY A 178 -20.69 -18.47 -30.70
CA GLY A 178 -22.01 -18.39 -31.29
C GLY A 178 -21.98 -18.03 -32.77
N ILE A 179 -23.17 -17.86 -33.36
CA ILE A 179 -23.34 -17.51 -34.77
C ILE A 179 -23.65 -16.02 -34.90
N ILE A 180 -22.92 -15.32 -35.77
CA ILE A 180 -23.19 -13.91 -36.08
C ILE A 180 -24.48 -13.80 -36.88
N THR A 181 -25.51 -13.17 -36.32
CA THR A 181 -26.80 -12.94 -36.99
C THR A 181 -26.84 -11.60 -37.70
N GLU A 182 -26.21 -10.57 -37.12
CA GLU A 182 -26.10 -9.25 -37.71
C GLU A 182 -24.67 -8.73 -37.56
N GLY A 183 -24.11 -8.22 -38.66
CA GLY A 183 -22.77 -7.63 -38.69
C GLY A 183 -22.79 -6.11 -38.52
N PHE A 184 -21.61 -5.58 -38.20
CA PHE A 184 -21.32 -4.15 -38.16
C PHE A 184 -21.49 -3.52 -39.55
N ASP A 185 -22.30 -2.48 -39.65
CA ASP A 185 -22.58 -1.76 -40.89
C ASP A 185 -22.91 -0.29 -40.60
N ILE A 186 -22.00 0.59 -41.01
CA ILE A 186 -22.11 2.04 -40.80
C ILE A 186 -23.26 2.63 -41.64
N ALA A 187 -23.47 2.14 -42.86
CA ALA A 187 -24.46 2.70 -43.78
C ALA A 187 -25.89 2.42 -43.29
N ALA A 188 -26.09 1.29 -42.63
CA ALA A 188 -27.37 0.92 -42.03
C ALA A 188 -27.51 1.35 -40.55
N GLY A 189 -26.56 2.12 -40.01
CA GLY A 189 -26.57 2.59 -38.62
C GLY A 189 -26.38 1.49 -37.57
N ARG A 190 -25.82 0.34 -37.95
CA ARG A 190 -25.52 -0.79 -37.05
C ARG A 190 -24.08 -0.69 -36.57
N PHE A 191 -23.90 -0.19 -35.35
CA PHE A 191 -22.57 0.04 -34.76
C PHE A 191 -22.05 -1.13 -33.92
N GLY A 192 -22.65 -2.33 -34.04
CA GLY A 192 -22.25 -3.51 -33.30
C GLY A 192 -22.55 -4.79 -34.05
N VAL A 193 -22.16 -5.92 -33.43
CA VAL A 193 -22.39 -7.27 -33.96
C VAL A 193 -23.37 -7.98 -33.03
N LYS A 194 -24.38 -8.64 -33.59
CA LYS A 194 -25.29 -9.50 -32.82
C LYS A 194 -24.86 -10.96 -32.97
N ILE A 195 -24.73 -11.64 -31.83
CA ILE A 195 -24.31 -13.03 -31.77
C ILE A 195 -25.46 -13.82 -31.13
N ALA A 196 -25.93 -14.85 -31.81
CA ALA A 196 -26.83 -15.84 -31.24
C ALA A 196 -26.01 -16.93 -30.53
N ALA A 197 -26.18 -17.04 -29.22
CA ALA A 197 -25.56 -18.04 -28.36
C ALA A 197 -26.63 -18.85 -27.61
N ALA A 198 -26.25 -19.95 -26.96
CA ALA A 198 -27.21 -20.76 -26.21
C ALA A 198 -27.65 -20.04 -24.93
N ALA A 199 -28.89 -20.30 -24.50
CA ALA A 199 -29.43 -19.71 -23.28
C ALA A 199 -28.64 -20.19 -22.05
N GLY A 200 -28.01 -19.26 -21.32
CA GLY A 200 -27.21 -19.54 -20.12
C GLY A 200 -25.70 -19.57 -20.35
N ASP A 201 -25.23 -19.39 -21.59
CA ASP A 201 -23.81 -19.24 -21.88
C ASP A 201 -23.23 -17.99 -21.21
N ARG A 202 -21.98 -18.12 -20.74
CA ARG A 202 -21.29 -17.05 -20.04
C ARG A 202 -20.66 -16.09 -21.04
N VAL A 203 -20.86 -14.80 -20.82
CA VAL A 203 -20.20 -13.74 -21.60
C VAL A 203 -18.90 -13.35 -20.89
N ALA A 204 -17.78 -13.51 -21.57
CA ALA A 204 -16.46 -13.09 -21.10
C ALA A 204 -16.11 -11.69 -21.64
N ALA A 205 -15.23 -10.97 -20.92
CA ALA A 205 -14.68 -9.72 -21.42
C ALA A 205 -13.71 -9.99 -22.58
N VAL A 206 -13.69 -9.09 -23.56
CA VAL A 206 -12.81 -9.20 -24.74
C VAL A 206 -11.34 -8.96 -24.41
N ASP A 207 -11.06 -8.24 -23.32
CA ASP A 207 -9.72 -7.98 -22.78
C ASP A 207 -9.84 -7.59 -21.28
N GLY A 208 -8.70 -7.43 -20.59
CA GLY A 208 -8.66 -6.87 -19.25
C GLY A 208 -9.14 -5.42 -19.24
N GLY A 209 -9.98 -5.05 -18.27
CA GLY A 209 -10.55 -3.71 -18.20
C GLY A 209 -11.32 -3.45 -16.91
N THR A 210 -11.81 -2.22 -16.76
CA THR A 210 -12.64 -1.78 -15.62
C THR A 210 -14.09 -1.63 -16.08
N VAL A 211 -15.05 -2.14 -15.30
CA VAL A 211 -16.48 -1.92 -15.57
C VAL A 211 -16.82 -0.46 -15.29
N VAL A 212 -17.23 0.26 -16.33
CA VAL A 212 -17.65 1.68 -16.24
C VAL A 212 -19.16 1.79 -16.05
N GLN A 213 -19.92 0.89 -16.66
CA GLN A 213 -21.38 0.88 -16.51
C GLN A 213 -21.91 -0.55 -16.43
N SER A 214 -22.89 -0.75 -15.56
CA SER A 214 -23.70 -1.98 -15.47
C SER A 214 -25.12 -1.55 -15.12
N LEU A 215 -26.02 -1.55 -16.11
CA LEU A 215 -27.38 -1.07 -15.96
C LEU A 215 -28.38 -2.00 -16.65
N TRP A 216 -29.58 -2.12 -16.09
CA TRP A 216 -30.71 -2.71 -16.78
C TRP A 216 -31.71 -1.63 -17.20
N THR A 217 -32.14 -1.67 -18.46
CA THR A 217 -33.19 -0.77 -19.00
C THR A 217 -34.29 -1.59 -19.66
N PRO A 218 -35.57 -1.15 -19.61
CA PRO A 218 -36.66 -1.85 -20.30
C PRO A 218 -36.49 -1.92 -21.82
N GLU A 219 -35.80 -0.94 -22.41
CA GLU A 219 -35.59 -0.83 -23.86
C GLU A 219 -34.44 -1.73 -24.35
N ASN A 220 -33.31 -1.76 -23.63
CA ASN A 220 -32.08 -2.43 -24.08
C ASN A 220 -31.69 -3.66 -23.25
N GLY A 221 -32.43 -3.98 -22.19
CA GLY A 221 -32.11 -5.08 -21.28
C GLY A 221 -30.89 -4.77 -20.41
N TYR A 222 -30.11 -5.81 -20.09
CA TYR A 222 -28.88 -5.69 -19.32
C TYR A 222 -27.73 -5.21 -20.22
N THR A 223 -27.17 -4.05 -19.88
CA THR A 223 -26.04 -3.43 -20.57
C THR A 223 -24.84 -3.34 -19.63
N VAL A 224 -23.69 -3.81 -20.10
CA VAL A 224 -22.41 -3.69 -19.40
C VAL A 224 -21.40 -3.03 -20.34
N ILE A 225 -20.70 -2.00 -19.86
CA ILE A 225 -19.66 -1.27 -20.60
C ILE A 225 -18.35 -1.39 -19.83
N LEU A 226 -17.28 -1.80 -20.52
CA LEU A 226 -15.96 -1.99 -19.96
C LEU A 226 -14.96 -1.06 -20.64
N GLN A 227 -14.14 -0.37 -19.85
CA GLN A 227 -13.02 0.41 -20.37
C GLN A 227 -11.74 -0.41 -20.29
N HIS A 228 -11.12 -0.60 -21.44
CA HIS A 228 -9.86 -1.31 -21.62
C HIS A 228 -8.68 -0.32 -21.69
N ALA A 229 -7.47 -0.85 -21.84
CA ALA A 229 -6.28 -0.04 -22.04
C ALA A 229 -6.37 0.83 -23.31
N GLN A 230 -5.55 1.88 -23.39
CA GLN A 230 -5.51 2.84 -24.49
C GLN A 230 -6.86 3.52 -24.83
N ASN A 231 -7.77 3.62 -23.86
CA ASN A 231 -9.07 4.28 -24.02
C ASN A 231 -10.00 3.57 -25.03
N LEU A 232 -9.87 2.25 -25.15
CA LEU A 232 -10.82 1.40 -25.85
C LEU A 232 -12.03 1.14 -24.92
N LEU A 233 -13.24 1.33 -25.45
CA LEU A 233 -14.53 1.10 -24.78
C LEU A 233 -15.29 -0.05 -25.45
#